data_AF-A0A961IDU9-F1
#
_entry.id   AF-A0A961IDU9-F1
#
_cell.length_a   1.000
_cell.length_b   1.000
_cell.length_c   1.000
_cell.angle_alpha   90.00
_cell.angle_beta   90.00
_cell.angle_gamma   90.00
#
_symmetry.space_group_name_H-M   'P 1'
#
loop_
_entity.id
_entity.type
_entity.pdbx_description
1 polymer ?
#
loop_
_entity_poly.entity_id
_entity_poly.type
_entity_poly.pdbx_seq_one_letter_code
_entity_poly.pdbx_strand_id
1 'polypeptide(L)'
;MKSDIPKVATELAGRPLLLHVLDSLIAAGFRRICIIVGYRRDMVEAIVPEYPDTRIEFAHQAEQKGTAHAFLCARDALADFQGPVLVACGDMPMIRAQ
;
A
#
# COMPACT_ATOMS: atom_id res chain seq x y z
N MET A 1 12.65 13.30 -2.10
CA MET A 1 12.03 14.51 -1.53
C MET A 1 12.85 14.94 -0.32
N LYS A 2 13.10 16.24 -0.12
CA LYS A 2 13.74 16.77 1.10
C LYS A 2 12.69 16.95 2.21
N SER A 3 12.01 15.86 2.58
CA SER A 3 11.00 15.86 3.64
C SER A 3 11.19 14.61 4.48
N ASP A 4 11.03 14.77 5.79
CA ASP A 4 11.01 13.69 6.77
C ASP A 4 9.71 12.86 6.69
N ILE A 5 8.69 13.39 6.02
CA ILE A 5 7.41 12.70 5.80
C ILE A 5 7.57 11.72 4.63
N PRO A 6 7.22 10.43 4.80
CA PRO A 6 7.19 9.47 3.70
C PRO A 6 6.34 10.00 2.53
N LYS A 7 6.77 9.73 1.29
CA LYS A 7 6.07 10.22 0.09
C LYS A 7 4.58 9.86 0.12
N VAL A 8 4.27 8.61 0.43
CA VAL A 8 2.89 8.07 0.50
C VAL A 8 2.06 8.65 1.65
N ALA A 9 2.72 9.21 2.67
CA ALA A 9 2.07 9.89 3.80
C ALA A 9 1.93 11.41 3.58
N THR A 10 2.47 11.95 2.49
CA THR A 10 2.24 13.34 2.12
C THR A 10 0.77 13.53 1.75
N GLU A 11 0.18 14.65 2.13
CA GLU A 11 -1.23 14.91 1.87
C GLU A 11 -1.47 15.51 0.48
N LEU A 12 -2.56 15.06 -0.14
CA LEU A 12 -3.19 15.69 -1.30
C LEU A 12 -4.66 15.95 -0.92
N ALA A 13 -5.08 17.20 -1.00
CA ALA A 13 -6.42 17.64 -0.59
C ALA A 13 -6.79 17.21 0.85
N GLY A 14 -5.84 17.33 1.79
CA GLY A 14 -6.05 17.01 3.21
C GLY A 14 -6.12 15.51 3.55
N ARG A 15 -5.73 14.64 2.61
CA ARG A 15 -5.66 13.19 2.83
C ARG A 15 -4.35 12.60 2.31
N PRO A 16 -3.70 11.68 3.04
CA PRO A 16 -2.47 11.03 2.56
C PRO A 16 -2.64 10.36 1.19
N LEU A 17 -1.60 10.43 0.34
CA LEU A 17 -1.59 9.81 -0.99
C LEU A 17 -1.99 8.33 -0.97
N LEU A 18 -1.49 7.57 0.01
CA LEU A 18 -1.79 6.15 0.16
C LEU A 18 -3.29 5.88 0.31
N LEU A 19 -4.00 6.72 1.07
CA LEU A 19 -5.41 6.49 1.35
C LEU A 19 -6.27 6.66 0.09
N HIS A 20 -5.93 7.61 -0.79
CA HIS A 20 -6.59 7.72 -2.09
C HIS A 20 -6.44 6.45 -2.93
N VAL A 21 -5.25 5.82 -2.90
CA VAL A 21 -5.01 4.54 -3.61
C VAL A 21 -5.82 3.41 -3.00
N LEU A 22 -5.82 3.27 -1.66
CA LEU A 22 -6.58 2.24 -0.95
C LEU A 22 -8.08 2.38 -1.20
N ASP A 23 -8.62 3.60 -1.09
CA ASP A 23 -10.04 3.88 -1.31
C ASP A 23 -10.44 3.48 -2.75
N SER A 24 -9.62 3.80 -3.75
CA SER A 24 -9.85 3.38 -5.15
C SER A 24 -9.79 1.86 -5.35
N LEU A 25 -8.83 1.17 -4.75
CA LEU A 25 -8.73 -0.29 -4.84
C LEU A 25 -9.92 -0.99 -4.14
N ILE A 26 -10.33 -0.49 -2.98
CA ILE A 26 -11.47 -1.05 -2.25
C ILE A 26 -12.77 -0.83 -3.04
N ALA A 27 -12.95 0.35 -3.63
CA ALA A 27 -14.06 0.65 -4.53
C ALA A 27 -14.07 -0.26 -5.77
N ALA A 28 -12.90 -0.65 -6.28
CA ALA A 28 -12.76 -1.61 -7.38
C ALA A 28 -13.07 -3.07 -7.00
N GLY A 29 -13.36 -3.35 -5.72
CA GLY A 29 -13.73 -4.69 -5.25
C GLY A 29 -12.60 -5.48 -4.63
N PHE A 30 -11.39 -4.91 -4.46
CA PHE A 30 -10.32 -5.60 -3.72
C PHE A 30 -10.70 -5.70 -2.23
N ARG A 31 -10.57 -6.91 -1.66
CA ARG A 31 -10.89 -7.21 -0.25
C ARG A 31 -9.71 -7.75 0.55
N ARG A 32 -8.58 -7.99 -0.13
CA ARG A 32 -7.29 -8.35 0.47
C ARG A 32 -6.23 -7.46 -0.16
N ILE A 33 -5.55 -6.66 0.65
CA ILE A 33 -4.51 -5.74 0.19
C ILE A 33 -3.28 -5.90 1.08
N CYS A 34 -2.14 -6.17 0.46
CA CYS A 34 -0.84 -6.18 1.14
C CYS A 34 -0.10 -4.88 0.82
N ILE A 35 0.20 -4.08 1.83
CA ILE A 35 0.96 -2.84 1.72
C ILE A 35 2.43 -3.14 2.01
N ILE A 36 3.30 -2.92 1.03
CA ILE A 36 4.74 -3.11 1.20
C ILE A 36 5.34 -1.81 1.75
N VAL A 37 5.84 -1.86 2.98
CA VAL A 37 6.40 -0.73 3.72
C VAL A 37 7.90 -0.90 3.94
N GLY A 38 8.62 0.21 4.03
CA GLY A 38 10.08 0.21 4.24
C GLY A 38 10.51 1.43 5.04
N TYR A 39 11.02 2.47 4.36
CA TYR A 39 11.44 3.71 5.00
C TYR A 39 10.33 4.31 5.88
N ARG A 40 10.63 4.46 7.19
CA ARG A 40 9.69 4.97 8.22
C ARG A 40 8.34 4.25 8.22
N ARG A 41 8.36 2.91 8.10
CA ARG A 41 7.15 2.07 8.07
C ARG A 41 6.14 2.43 9.17
N ASP A 42 6.60 2.71 10.39
CA ASP A 42 5.72 2.98 11.53
C ASP A 42 4.82 4.19 11.27
N MET A 43 5.32 5.21 10.55
CA MET A 43 4.51 6.37 10.14
C MET A 43 3.50 6.00 9.05
N VAL A 44 3.86 5.09 8.14
CA VAL A 44 2.98 4.65 7.04
C VAL A 44 1.88 3.73 7.57
N GLU A 45 2.21 2.82 8.48
CA GLU A 45 1.24 1.94 9.15
C GLU A 45 0.25 2.76 9.98
N ALA A 46 0.72 3.78 10.71
CA ALA A 46 -0.12 4.62 11.56
C ALA A 46 -1.18 5.46 10.81
N ILE A 47 -0.97 5.77 9.52
CA ILE A 47 -1.95 6.53 8.73
C ILE A 47 -3.04 5.66 8.11
N VAL A 48 -2.87 4.33 8.10
CA VAL A 48 -3.82 3.40 7.46
C VAL A 48 -4.89 3.02 8.48
N PRO A 49 -6.17 3.40 8.27
CA PRO A 49 -7.24 3.02 9.17
C PRO A 49 -7.63 1.55 8.96
N GLU A 50 -8.43 1.03 9.89
CA GLU A 50 -9.13 -0.23 9.66
C GLU A 50 -10.24 -0.05 8.61
N TYR A 51 -10.40 -1.05 7.75
CA TYR A 51 -11.44 -1.12 6.73
C TYR A 51 -12.36 -2.33 7.04
N PRO A 52 -13.65 -2.14 7.37
CA PRO A 52 -14.51 -3.21 7.91
C PRO A 52 -14.59 -4.48 7.06
N ASP A 53 -14.58 -4.35 5.73
CA ASP A 53 -14.72 -5.48 4.80
C ASP A 53 -13.43 -5.80 4.04
N THR A 54 -12.29 -5.20 4.41
CA THR A 54 -11.03 -5.37 3.68
C THR A 54 -9.90 -5.77 4.62
N ARG A 55 -9.31 -6.94 4.36
CA ARG A 55 -8.11 -7.39 5.06
C ARG A 55 -6.90 -6.59 4.54
N ILE A 56 -6.36 -5.73 5.39
CA ILE A 56 -5.10 -5.01 5.14
C ILE A 56 -3.98 -5.73 5.90
N GLU A 57 -2.91 -6.07 5.20
CA GLU A 57 -1.69 -6.66 5.76
C GLU A 57 -0.47 -5.82 5.38
N PHE A 58 0.58 -5.86 6.21
CA PHE A 58 1.82 -5.15 5.93
C PHE A 58 2.96 -6.14 5.69
N ALA A 59 3.72 -5.90 4.62
CA ALA A 59 4.96 -6.60 4.33
C ALA A 59 6.14 -5.64 4.46
N HIS A 60 7.19 -6.05 5.18
CA HIS A 60 8.34 -5.18 5.43
C HIS A 60 9.46 -5.43 4.42
N GLN A 61 9.75 -4.42 3.60
CA GLN A 61 10.94 -4.34 2.78
C GLN A 61 12.06 -3.63 3.55
N ALA A 62 12.88 -4.40 4.27
CA ALA A 62 14.00 -3.87 5.06
C ALA A 62 15.07 -3.14 4.21
N GLU A 63 15.30 -3.62 2.98
CA GLU A 63 16.26 -3.05 2.03
C GLU A 63 15.59 -2.76 0.67
N GLN A 64 15.75 -1.53 0.14
CA GLN A 64 15.11 -1.10 -1.10
C GLN A 64 15.91 -1.57 -2.34
N LYS A 65 15.86 -2.87 -2.64
CA LYS A 65 16.51 -3.50 -3.81
C LYS A 65 15.66 -3.45 -5.10
N GLY A 66 14.75 -2.50 -5.18
CA GLY A 66 13.83 -2.34 -6.33
C GLY A 66 12.45 -2.99 -6.13
N THR A 67 11.61 -2.85 -7.15
CA THR A 67 10.17 -3.20 -7.11
C THR A 67 9.92 -4.71 -7.14
N ALA A 68 10.72 -5.47 -7.89
CA ALA A 68 10.64 -6.94 -7.87
C ALA A 68 10.93 -7.50 -6.47
N HIS A 69 11.95 -6.96 -5.80
CA HIS A 69 12.24 -7.31 -4.40
C HIS A 69 11.09 -6.92 -3.46
N ALA A 70 10.49 -5.75 -3.66
CA ALA A 70 9.32 -5.33 -2.88
C ALA A 70 8.18 -6.34 -3.01
N PHE A 71 7.87 -6.79 -4.23
CA PHE A 71 6.85 -7.81 -4.48
C PHE A 71 7.19 -9.14 -3.78
N LEU A 72 8.45 -9.56 -3.78
CA LEU A 72 8.89 -10.77 -3.06
C LEU A 72 8.70 -10.67 -1.55
N CYS A 73 8.78 -9.47 -0.95
CA CYS A 73 8.50 -9.28 0.47
C CYS A 73 7.03 -9.60 0.83
N ALA A 74 6.10 -9.53 -0.12
CA ALA A 74 4.69 -9.85 0.08
C ALA A 74 4.39 -11.37 -0.01
N ARG A 75 5.39 -12.22 -0.25
CA ARG A 75 5.20 -13.67 -0.46
C ARG A 75 4.36 -14.32 0.64
N ASP A 76 4.68 -14.05 1.90
CA ASP A 76 4.01 -14.71 3.03
C ASP A 76 2.56 -14.22 3.16
N ALA A 77 2.30 -12.94 2.85
CA ALA A 77 0.95 -12.38 2.76
C ALA A 77 0.14 -12.87 1.54
N LEU A 78 0.76 -13.62 0.62
CA LEU A 78 0.10 -14.22 -0.55
C LEU A 78 0.15 -15.76 -0.54
N ALA A 79 0.71 -16.39 0.51
CA ALA A 79 1.03 -17.81 0.52
C ALA A 79 -0.18 -18.75 0.28
N ASP A 80 -1.37 -18.32 0.71
CA ASP A 80 -2.65 -19.01 0.59
C ASP A 80 -3.54 -18.45 -0.55
N PHE A 81 -3.08 -17.42 -1.26
CA PHE A 81 -3.85 -16.82 -2.36
C PHE A 81 -3.66 -17.58 -3.67
N GLN A 82 -4.74 -17.74 -4.42
CA GLN A 82 -4.73 -18.33 -5.76
C GLN A 82 -5.48 -17.38 -6.71
N GLY A 83 -4.83 -16.97 -7.80
CA GLY A 83 -5.45 -16.10 -8.80
C GLY A 83 -4.54 -14.94 -9.25
N PRO A 84 -5.10 -14.01 -10.05
CA PRO A 84 -4.36 -12.85 -10.52
C PRO A 84 -4.03 -11.88 -9.38
N VAL A 85 -2.86 -11.26 -9.45
CA VAL A 85 -2.40 -10.25 -8.49
C VAL A 85 -2.21 -8.93 -9.23
N LEU A 86 -2.80 -7.86 -8.71
CA LEU A 86 -2.54 -6.49 -9.14
C LEU A 86 -1.44 -5.88 -8.28
N VAL A 87 -0.38 -5.38 -8.92
CA VAL A 87 0.65 -4.57 -8.25
C VAL A 87 0.39 -3.11 -8.56
N ALA A 88 0.07 -2.32 -7.54
CA ALA A 88 -0.19 -0.88 -7.64
C ALA A 88 0.87 -0.06 -6.90
N CYS A 89 1.15 1.15 -7.36
CA CYS A 89 2.05 2.09 -6.69
C CYS A 89 1.27 2.91 -5.65
N GLY A 90 1.72 2.91 -4.39
CA GLY A 90 1.05 3.61 -3.29
C GLY A 90 1.11 5.16 -3.36
N ASP A 91 1.80 5.72 -4.35
CA ASP A 91 1.97 7.16 -4.56
C ASP A 91 1.28 7.67 -5.83
N MET A 92 0.38 6.87 -6.42
CA MET A 92 -0.42 7.22 -7.60
C MET A 92 -1.89 7.48 -7.20
N PRO A 93 -2.20 8.60 -6.52
CA PRO A 93 -3.51 8.86 -5.93
C PRO A 93 -4.66 8.97 -6.95
N MET A 94 -4.35 9.16 -8.24
CA MET A 94 -5.33 9.33 -9.31
C MET A 94 -5.76 8.01 -9.97
N ILE A 95 -5.29 6.86 -9.46
CA ILE A 95 -5.80 5.55 -9.90
C ILE A 95 -7.30 5.47 -9.65
N ARG A 96 -8.06 4.92 -10.61
CA ARG A 96 -9.52 4.82 -10.56
C ARG A 96 -9.95 3.38 -10.47
N ALA A 97 -11.15 3.17 -9.93
CA ALA A 97 -11.76 1.84 -9.81
C ALA A 97 -12.26 1.26 -11.16
N GLN A 98 -12.28 2.07 -12.22
CA GLN A 98 -12.77 1.76 -13.57
C GLN A 98 -11.80 2.31 -14.62
#